data_AF-A0A7W1HLI7-F1
#
_entry.id   AF-A0A7W1HLI7-F1
#
_cell.length_a   1.000
_cell.length_b   1.000
_cell.length_c   1.000
_cell.angle_alpha   90.00
_cell.angle_beta   90.00
_cell.angle_gamma   90.00
#
_symmetry.space_group_name_H-M   'P 1'
#
loop_
_entity.id
_entity.type
_entity.pdbx_description
1 polymer ?
#
loop_
_entity_poly.entity_id
_entity_poly.type
_entity_poly.pdbx_seq_one_letter_code
_entity_poly.pdbx_strand_id
1 'polypeptide(L)'
;MKKYLSITFLGAIAAAGFCLASNVRAAEEKAETESKLSAGDKQFLKKAYKGGLTEVEHAKMAKEKAKDDATKEIAERMITDHGKANEKLLEMA
;
A
#
# COMPACT_ATOMS: atom_id res chain seq x y z
N MET A 1 -16.71 -30.91 49.25
CA MET A 1 -17.84 -29.96 49.15
C MET A 1 -18.27 -29.91 47.70
N LYS A 2 -19.50 -30.35 47.43
CA LYS A 2 -20.12 -30.46 46.10
C LYS A 2 -20.60 -29.07 45.66
N LYS A 3 -20.41 -28.74 44.38
CA LYS A 3 -21.49 -28.30 43.47
C LYS A 3 -20.95 -28.25 42.03
N TYR A 4 -21.43 -29.22 41.25
CA TYR A 4 -21.35 -29.30 39.80
C TYR A 4 -22.51 -28.50 39.18
N LEU A 5 -22.26 -27.90 38.02
CA LEU A 5 -23.27 -27.47 37.04
C LEU A 5 -22.50 -27.44 35.69
N SER A 6 -22.39 -28.49 34.86
CA SER A 6 -23.38 -29.40 34.29
C SER A 6 -24.53 -28.68 33.61
N ILE A 7 -24.45 -28.54 32.28
CA ILE A 7 -25.43 -29.07 31.32
C ILE A 7 -24.71 -29.16 29.95
N THR A 8 -24.34 -30.39 29.60
CA THR A 8 -24.21 -30.87 28.23
C THR A 8 -25.58 -30.76 27.54
N PHE A 9 -25.66 -30.09 26.38
CA PHE A 9 -26.78 -30.29 25.46
C PHE A 9 -26.31 -31.15 24.29
N LEU A 10 -26.57 -32.45 24.44
CA LEU A 10 -26.55 -33.44 23.38
C LEU A 10 -27.84 -33.28 22.59
N GLY A 11 -27.75 -32.78 21.36
CA GLY A 11 -28.85 -32.72 20.41
C GLY A 11 -28.41 -33.34 19.09
N ALA A 12 -28.57 -34.65 18.97
CA ALA A 12 -28.38 -35.38 17.72
C ALA A 12 -29.64 -35.27 16.86
N ILE A 13 -29.52 -34.84 15.60
CA ILE A 13 -30.34 -35.33 14.48
C ILE A 13 -29.45 -35.46 13.24
N ALA A 14 -29.46 -36.67 12.68
CA ALA A 14 -28.69 -37.14 11.54
C ALA A 14 -29.25 -36.66 10.19
N ALA A 15 -28.41 -36.56 9.16
CA ALA A 15 -28.66 -37.12 7.83
C ALA A 15 -27.46 -36.93 6.90
N ALA A 16 -26.86 -38.05 6.53
CA ALA A 16 -26.35 -38.42 5.21
C ALA A 16 -25.68 -37.37 4.31
N GLY A 17 -24.43 -37.66 3.91
CA GLY A 17 -24.04 -37.44 2.52
C GLY A 17 -22.60 -37.00 2.32
N PHE A 18 -21.92 -37.76 1.44
CA PHE A 18 -20.84 -37.30 0.58
C PHE A 18 -19.39 -37.50 1.05
N CYS A 19 -18.94 -38.73 0.79
CA CYS A 19 -17.70 -39.09 0.07
C CYS A 19 -16.37 -38.39 0.42
N LEU A 20 -15.47 -39.25 0.92
CA LEU A 20 -14.02 -39.19 0.78
C LEU A 20 -13.60 -38.82 -0.66
N ALA A 21 -12.88 -37.70 -0.82
CA ALA A 21 -12.10 -37.43 -2.01
C ALA A 21 -10.88 -36.54 -1.67
N SER A 22 -9.73 -37.20 -1.53
CA SER A 22 -8.42 -36.80 -2.04
C SER A 22 -8.11 -35.30 -2.13
N ASN A 23 -7.44 -34.73 -1.12
CA ASN A 23 -6.69 -33.49 -1.31
C ASN A 23 -5.41 -33.77 -2.10
N VAL A 24 -5.56 -33.68 -3.42
CA VAL A 24 -4.49 -33.53 -4.40
C VAL A 24 -3.60 -32.35 -3.99
N ARG A 25 -2.31 -32.67 -3.86
CA ARG A 25 -1.12 -31.81 -3.92
C ARG A 25 -1.37 -30.32 -4.18
N ALA A 26 -1.45 -29.53 -3.12
CA ALA A 26 -1.20 -28.08 -3.17
C ALA A 26 0.31 -27.84 -3.34
N ALA A 27 0.79 -28.05 -4.56
CA ALA A 27 2.07 -27.55 -5.03
C ALA A 27 1.81 -26.94 -6.41
N GLU A 28 1.04 -25.86 -6.43
CA GLU A 28 0.93 -24.99 -7.60
C GLU A 28 1.19 -23.54 -7.16
N GLU A 29 2.25 -23.02 -7.76
CA GLU A 29 2.42 -21.64 -8.18
C GLU A 29 2.25 -20.55 -7.12
N LYS A 30 3.35 -20.27 -6.41
CA LYS A 30 3.79 -18.88 -6.31
C LYS A 30 4.21 -18.41 -7.72
N ALA A 31 3.23 -18.13 -8.58
CA ALA A 31 3.45 -17.23 -9.68
C ALA A 31 3.66 -15.85 -9.05
N GLU A 32 4.91 -15.42 -8.95
CA GLU A 32 5.26 -14.02 -8.76
C GLU A 32 4.54 -13.23 -9.85
N THR A 33 3.40 -12.65 -9.48
CA THR A 33 2.72 -11.68 -10.30
C THR A 33 3.50 -10.39 -10.10
N GLU A 34 4.64 -10.25 -10.77
CA GLU A 34 5.16 -8.92 -11.08
C GLU A 34 4.07 -8.25 -11.93
N SER A 35 3.25 -7.42 -11.30
CA SER A 35 2.28 -6.61 -12.01
C SER A 35 3.06 -5.65 -12.90
N LYS A 36 3.21 -5.99 -14.18
CA LYS A 36 3.76 -5.06 -15.16
C LYS A 36 2.85 -3.84 -15.20
N LEU A 37 3.39 -2.69 -14.83
CA LEU A 37 2.67 -1.41 -14.90
C LEU A 37 2.02 -1.23 -16.27
N SER A 38 0.78 -0.74 -16.28
CA SER A 38 0.11 -0.39 -17.53
C SER A 38 0.83 0.78 -18.22
N ALA A 39 0.56 1.00 -19.50
CA ALA A 39 1.08 2.18 -20.20
C ALA A 39 0.61 3.49 -19.54
N GLY A 40 -0.62 3.50 -18.99
CA GLY A 40 -1.18 4.63 -18.25
C GLY A 40 -0.39 4.92 -16.97
N ASP A 41 -0.07 3.88 -16.18
CA ASP A 41 0.69 4.03 -14.94
C ASP A 41 2.10 4.55 -15.21
N LYS A 42 2.77 4.01 -16.23
CA LYS A 42 4.10 4.51 -16.65
C LYS A 42 4.06 5.97 -17.06
N GLN A 43 3.02 6.38 -17.80
CA GLN A 43 2.83 7.76 -18.20
C GLN A 43 2.54 8.66 -16.99
N PHE A 44 1.76 8.18 -16.03
CA PHE A 44 1.49 8.89 -14.78
C PHE A 44 2.77 9.10 -13.99
N LEU A 45 3.56 8.04 -13.72
CA LEU A 45 4.82 8.12 -12.98
C LEU A 45 5.79 9.11 -13.62
N LYS A 46 5.95 9.06 -14.95
CA LYS A 46 6.81 10.00 -15.69
C LYS A 46 6.35 11.45 -15.55
N LYS A 47 5.04 11.71 -15.62
CA LYS A 47 4.48 13.06 -15.49
C LYS A 47 4.58 13.57 -14.06
N ALA A 48 4.22 12.73 -13.09
CA ALA A 48 4.28 13.05 -11.67
C ALA A 48 5.70 13.38 -11.24
N TYR A 49 6.69 12.57 -11.64
CA TYR A 49 8.10 12.83 -11.33
C TYR A 49 8.59 14.15 -11.93
N LYS A 50 8.31 14.41 -13.22
CA LYS A 50 8.69 15.68 -13.86
C LYS A 50 8.01 16.89 -13.19
N GLY A 51 6.73 16.77 -12.84
CA GLY A 51 5.98 17.79 -12.12
C GLY A 51 6.60 18.07 -10.75
N GLY A 52 6.84 17.01 -9.96
CA GLY A 52 7.43 17.13 -8.64
C GLY A 52 8.84 17.72 -8.65
N LEU A 53 9.68 17.44 -9.66
CA LEU A 53 10.96 18.14 -9.81
C LEU A 53 10.78 19.65 -10.01
N THR A 54 9.78 20.05 -10.80
CA THR A 54 9.48 21.46 -11.05
C THR A 54 9.00 22.16 -9.78
N GLU A 55 8.14 21.49 -9.00
CA GLU A 55 7.65 22.00 -7.71
C GLU A 55 8.80 22.19 -6.70
N VAL A 56 9.76 21.25 -6.66
CA VAL A 56 10.96 21.38 -5.83
C VAL A 56 11.81 22.58 -6.25
N GLU A 57 12.04 22.79 -7.54
CA GLU A 57 12.81 23.96 -8.01
C GLU A 57 12.08 25.28 -7.72
N HIS A 58 10.75 25.30 -7.88
CA HIS A 58 9.95 26.46 -7.48
C HIS A 58 10.03 26.74 -5.99
N ALA A 59 9.98 25.71 -5.15
CA ALA A 59 10.13 25.84 -3.71
C ALA A 59 11.54 26.34 -3.33
N LYS A 60 12.61 25.87 -3.99
CA LYS A 60 13.97 26.41 -3.79
C LYS A 60 14.03 27.91 -4.09
N MET A 61 13.45 28.33 -5.21
CA MET A 61 13.37 29.77 -5.54
C MET A 61 12.54 30.56 -4.50
N ALA A 62 11.44 29.99 -4.01
CA ALA A 62 10.63 30.63 -2.97
C ALA A 62 11.42 30.79 -1.66
N LYS A 63 12.15 29.74 -1.24
CA LYS A 63 13.03 29.78 -0.06
C LYS A 63 14.10 30.86 -0.18
N GLU A 64 14.70 31.01 -1.36
CA GLU A 64 15.74 32.01 -1.63
C GLU A 64 15.21 33.45 -1.65
N LYS A 65 14.03 33.65 -2.26
CA LYS A 65 13.51 35.00 -2.57
C LYS A 65 12.51 35.54 -1.55
N ALA A 66 11.91 34.69 -0.72
CA ALA A 66 10.92 35.12 0.26
C ALA A 66 11.55 36.03 1.32
N LYS A 67 10.78 37.04 1.75
CA LYS A 67 11.18 37.99 2.79
C LYS A 67 10.66 37.59 4.16
N ASP A 68 9.51 36.94 4.22
CA ASP A 68 8.91 36.43 5.46
C ASP A 68 9.30 34.97 5.73
N ASP A 69 9.41 34.64 7.01
CA ASP A 69 9.86 33.32 7.44
C ASP A 69 8.80 32.23 7.21
N ALA A 70 7.50 32.58 7.26
CA ALA A 70 6.42 31.64 7.01
C ALA A 70 6.49 31.04 5.60
N THR A 71 6.76 31.86 4.58
CA THR A 71 6.94 31.39 3.20
C THR A 71 8.19 30.53 3.05
N LYS A 72 9.28 30.86 3.72
CA LYS A 72 10.51 30.04 3.71
C LYS A 72 10.28 28.67 4.33
N GLU A 73 9.55 28.60 5.45
CA GLU A 73 9.22 27.33 6.09
C GLU A 73 8.33 26.45 5.19
N ILE A 74 7.32 27.04 4.53
CA ILE A 74 6.49 26.32 3.58
C ILE A 74 7.35 25.78 2.43
N ALA A 75 8.26 26.60 1.90
CA ALA A 75 9.17 26.19 0.85
C ALA A 75 10.11 25.03 1.29
N GLU A 76 10.62 25.07 2.52
CA GLU A 76 11.43 23.97 3.08
C GLU A 76 10.66 22.66 3.18
N ARG A 77 9.41 22.71 3.63
CA ARG A 77 8.53 21.54 3.67
C ARG A 77 8.27 21.00 2.27
N MET A 78 7.96 21.88 1.30
CA MET A 78 7.77 21.48 -0.10
C MET A 78 9.01 20.78 -0.68
N ILE A 79 10.21 21.33 -0.47
CA ILE A 79 11.46 20.69 -0.93
C ILE A 79 11.60 19.29 -0.33
N THR A 80 11.33 19.15 0.97
CA THR A 80 11.49 17.89 1.70
C THR A 80 10.48 16.84 1.25
N ASP A 81 9.20 17.22 1.22
CA ASP A 81 8.10 16.28 1.02
C ASP A 81 7.99 15.89 -0.46
N HIS A 82 8.09 16.84 -1.39
CA HIS A 82 8.12 16.52 -2.82
C HIS A 82 9.42 15.81 -3.22
N GLY A 83 10.55 16.09 -2.57
CA GLY A 83 11.79 15.34 -2.75
C GLY A 83 11.61 13.84 -2.44
N LYS A 84 11.08 13.53 -1.26
CA LYS A 84 10.76 12.14 -0.86
C LYS A 84 9.72 11.49 -1.77
N ALA A 85 8.72 12.25 -2.21
CA ALA A 85 7.73 11.73 -3.15
C ALA A 85 8.37 11.37 -4.51
N ASN A 86 9.28 12.21 -5.01
CA ASN A 86 10.01 11.95 -6.26
C ASN A 86 10.89 10.69 -6.17
N GLU A 87 11.56 10.48 -5.05
CA GLU A 87 12.33 9.24 -4.78
C GLU A 87 11.43 8.01 -4.87
N LYS A 88 10.27 8.04 -4.21
CA LYS A 88 9.28 6.95 -4.28
C LYS A 88 8.73 6.73 -5.69
N LEU A 89 8.51 7.79 -6.46
CA LEU A 89 8.06 7.67 -7.85
C LEU A 89 9.10 6.98 -8.74
N LEU A 90 10.40 7.19 -8.48
CA LEU A 90 11.48 6.49 -9.17
C LEU A 90 11.54 5.01 -8.80
N GLU A 91 11.33 4.68 -7.52
CA GLU A 91 11.29 3.27 -7.05
C GLU A 91 10.14 2.47 -7.66
N MET A 92 9.04 3.15 -8.02
CA MET A 92 7.85 2.52 -8.61
C MET A 92 7.91 2.40 -10.15
N ALA A 93 8.78 3.15 -10.83
CA ALA A 93 8.78 3.30 -12.29
C ALA A 93 9.51 2.18 -13.04
#